data_AF-U9UC12-F1
#
_entry.id   AF-U9UC12-F1
#
_cell.length_a   1.000
_cell.length_b   1.000
_cell.length_c   1.000
_cell.angle_alpha   90.00
_cell.angle_beta   90.00
_cell.angle_gamma   90.00
#
_symmetry.space_group_name_H-M   'P 1'
#
loop_
_entity.id
_entity.type
_entity.pdbx_description
1 polymer ?
#
loop_
_entity_poly.entity_id
_entity_poly.type
_entity_poly.pdbx_seq_one_letter_code
_entity_poly.pdbx_strand_id
1 'polypeptide(L)'
;MSTSPKKRKVDDLDLELDLDSYVPYVPIKQRREAKFQKLASQRNIPEPQKENEVDDEVEELVRAGPKANVSLIDQAVEAKKQKLIEDSSKTDVEKKLEEEKAIMEAVAQRRLLASVQELAKGIIYTEPMKTTWRPPRQIRERAQADHDAIRQRYHILVEGEDIPPPIKHFRVRLFFYFVIFFLHLLIL
;
A
#
# COMPACT_ATOMS: atom_id res chain seq x y z
N MET A 1 3.18 -48.45 43.51
CA MET A 1 4.10 -48.09 42.41
C MET A 1 3.99 -46.62 42.12
N SER A 2 5.06 -45.84 42.34
CA SER A 2 5.15 -44.44 41.94
C SER A 2 5.86 -44.34 40.59
N THR A 3 5.23 -43.68 39.61
CA THR A 3 5.87 -43.33 38.35
C THR A 3 5.93 -41.81 38.24
N SER A 4 7.12 -41.26 38.48
CA SER A 4 7.40 -39.82 38.33
C SER A 4 7.39 -39.42 36.86
N PRO A 5 6.80 -38.27 36.48
CA PRO A 5 6.84 -37.80 35.10
C PRO A 5 8.20 -37.19 34.78
N LYS A 6 8.76 -37.59 33.64
CA LYS A 6 10.05 -37.15 33.09
C LYS A 6 9.93 -35.67 32.65
N LYS A 7 10.63 -34.76 33.34
CA LYS A 7 10.69 -33.33 32.95
C LYS A 7 11.33 -33.22 31.56
N ARG A 8 10.62 -32.60 30.62
CA ARG A 8 11.15 -32.21 29.31
C ARG A 8 12.13 -31.05 29.54
N LYS A 9 13.34 -31.14 28.95
CA LYS A 9 14.24 -30.00 28.85
C LYS A 9 13.55 -28.94 28.00
N VAL A 10 13.46 -27.73 28.56
CA VAL A 10 13.07 -26.53 27.80
C VAL A 10 14.39 -26.04 27.21
N ASP A 11 14.46 -25.93 25.89
CA ASP A 11 15.61 -25.35 25.23
C ASP A 11 15.58 -23.84 25.50
N ASP A 12 16.59 -23.37 26.24
CA ASP A 12 16.81 -21.97 26.58
C ASP A 12 17.13 -21.21 25.29
N LEU A 13 16.11 -20.57 24.71
CA LEU A 13 16.29 -19.58 23.65
C LEU A 13 16.76 -18.29 24.32
N ASP A 14 18.08 -18.09 24.36
CA ASP A 14 18.72 -16.81 24.69
C ASP A 14 18.28 -15.75 23.66
N LEU A 15 17.15 -15.11 23.94
CA LEU A 15 16.82 -13.79 23.41
C LEU A 15 17.55 -12.79 24.29
N GLU A 16 18.81 -12.49 23.95
CA GLU A 16 19.50 -11.28 24.40
C GLU A 16 18.69 -10.06 23.91
N LEU A 17 17.62 -9.74 24.62
CA LEU A 17 16.95 -8.47 24.53
C LEU A 17 17.95 -7.46 25.05
N ASP A 18 18.47 -6.63 24.16
CA ASP A 18 19.30 -5.48 24.47
C ASP A 18 18.53 -4.60 25.48
N LEU A 19 18.78 -4.82 26.79
CA LEU A 19 18.02 -4.26 27.91
C LEU A 19 17.99 -2.72 27.87
N ASP A 20 18.97 -2.14 27.18
CA ASP A 20 19.13 -0.70 26.97
C ASP A 20 18.16 -0.11 25.95
N SER A 21 17.46 -0.92 25.14
CA SER A 21 16.47 -0.46 24.15
C SER A 21 15.00 -0.62 24.60
N TYR A 22 14.75 -1.06 25.83
CA TYR A 22 13.37 -1.24 26.31
C TYR A 22 12.69 0.10 26.58
N VAL A 23 11.72 0.49 25.73
CA VAL A 23 10.85 1.64 25.94
C VAL A 23 9.59 1.19 26.67
N PRO A 24 9.37 1.59 27.93
CA PRO A 24 8.18 1.19 28.69
C PRO A 24 6.89 1.60 27.99
N TYR A 25 5.91 0.68 27.96
CA TYR A 25 4.60 0.97 27.37
C TYR A 25 3.87 2.07 28.16
N VAL A 26 3.59 3.19 27.49
CA VAL A 26 2.70 4.24 27.99
C VAL A 26 1.30 4.05 27.42
N PRO A 27 0.26 3.89 28.26
CA PRO A 27 -1.13 3.79 27.82
C PRO A 27 -1.55 4.90 26.84
N ILE A 28 -2.32 4.52 25.82
CA ILE A 28 -2.71 5.43 24.72
C ILE A 28 -3.42 6.69 25.24
N LYS A 29 -4.22 6.59 26.31
CA LYS A 29 -4.90 7.74 26.93
C LYS A 29 -3.89 8.78 27.45
N GLN A 30 -2.92 8.36 28.25
CA GLN A 30 -1.86 9.23 28.78
C GLN A 30 -1.04 9.85 27.66
N ARG A 31 -0.75 9.11 26.58
CA ARG A 31 -0.03 9.63 25.42
C ARG A 31 -0.81 10.74 24.69
N ARG A 32 -2.14 10.64 24.62
CA ARG A 32 -3.01 11.67 24.02
C ARG A 32 -3.08 12.91 24.90
N GLU A 33 -3.23 12.72 26.21
CA GLU A 33 -3.26 13.80 27.19
C GLU A 33 -1.93 14.58 27.23
N ALA A 34 -0.78 13.89 27.24
CA ALA A 34 0.54 14.53 27.19
C ALA A 34 0.77 15.34 25.91
N LYS A 35 0.31 14.83 24.75
CA LYS A 35 0.34 15.60 23.50
C LYS A 35 -0.56 16.83 23.57
N PHE A 36 -1.75 16.72 24.14
CA PHE A 36 -2.68 17.83 24.29
C PHE A 36 -2.12 18.91 25.22
N GLN A 37 -1.54 18.52 26.36
CA GLN A 37 -0.87 19.44 27.28
C GLN A 37 0.33 20.15 26.63
N LYS A 38 1.14 19.44 25.84
CA LYS A 38 2.25 20.03 25.09
C LYS A 38 1.80 21.07 24.05
N LEU A 39 0.68 20.81 23.36
CA LEU A 39 0.09 21.77 22.42
C LEU A 39 -0.57 22.95 23.16
N ALA A 40 -1.17 22.70 24.32
CA ALA A 40 -1.77 23.74 25.15
C ALA A 40 -0.70 24.65 25.78
N SER A 41 0.43 24.12 26.21
CA SER A 41 1.54 24.93 26.73
C SER A 41 2.26 25.72 25.63
N GLN A 42 2.37 25.17 24.42
CA GLN A 42 2.85 25.91 23.24
C GLN A 42 1.94 27.09 22.83
N ARG A 43 0.70 27.13 23.32
CA ARG A 43 -0.22 28.26 23.08
C ARG A 43 0.07 29.48 23.97
N ASN A 44 0.83 29.33 25.06
CA ASN A 44 1.25 30.43 25.94
C ASN A 44 2.67 30.92 25.59
N ILE A 45 2.86 31.37 24.35
CA ILE A 45 4.00 32.24 24.03
C ILE A 45 3.60 33.65 24.52
N PRO A 46 4.36 34.29 25.42
CA PRO A 46 4.09 35.66 25.82
C PRO A 46 4.20 36.58 24.59
N GLU A 47 3.26 37.51 24.45
CA GLU A 47 3.36 38.57 23.43
C GLU A 47 4.73 39.24 23.54
N PRO A 48 5.43 39.49 22.41
CA PRO A 48 6.61 40.33 22.44
C PRO A 48 6.19 41.70 22.97
N GLN A 49 6.87 42.14 24.04
CA GLN A 49 6.71 43.48 24.61
C GLN A 49 6.93 44.49 23.48
N LYS A 50 5.88 45.26 23.18
CA LYS A 50 5.94 46.44 22.31
C LYS A 50 6.79 47.49 23.01
N GLU A 51 8.05 47.59 22.60
CA GLU A 51 8.80 48.83 22.73
C GLU A 51 9.29 49.26 21.35
N ASN A 52 8.75 50.41 20.96
CA ASN A 52 9.24 51.42 20.01
C ASN A 52 8.31 51.67 18.81
N GLU A 53 7.89 52.93 18.77
CA GLU A 53 7.15 53.64 17.74
C GLU A 53 7.74 53.32 16.36
N VAL A 54 6.98 52.60 15.53
CA VAL A 54 7.25 52.47 14.10
C VAL A 54 5.93 52.51 13.35
N ASP A 55 5.75 53.61 12.63
CA ASP A 55 4.78 53.94 11.58
C ASP A 55 3.65 52.94 11.27
N ASP A 56 2.41 53.41 11.46
CA ASP A 56 1.15 52.74 11.09
C ASP A 56 1.04 52.39 9.57
N GLU A 57 1.97 52.86 8.72
CA GLU A 57 1.98 52.58 7.28
C GLU A 57 2.59 51.22 6.88
N VAL A 58 3.35 50.55 7.75
CA VAL A 58 4.11 49.33 7.37
C VAL A 58 3.40 48.01 7.72
N GLU A 59 2.41 48.02 8.63
CA GLU A 59 1.60 46.83 8.96
C GLU A 59 0.63 46.43 7.83
N GLU A 60 0.30 47.35 6.91
CA GLU A 60 -0.61 47.06 5.80
C GLU A 60 0.04 46.18 4.71
N LEU A 61 1.37 46.20 4.60
CA LEU A 61 2.13 45.49 3.56
C LEU A 61 2.35 43.99 3.86
N VAL A 62 2.08 43.53 5.09
CA VAL A 62 2.34 42.14 5.53
C VAL A 62 1.05 41.30 5.65
N ARG A 63 -0.12 41.86 5.33
CA ARG A 63 -1.35 41.06 5.12
C ARG A 63 -1.21 40.22 3.85
N ALA A 64 -0.56 39.08 4.00
CA ALA A 64 -0.33 38.12 2.94
C ALA A 64 -1.67 37.51 2.47
N GLY A 65 -2.24 38.11 1.42
CA GLY A 65 -3.34 37.59 0.62
C GLY A 65 -4.74 38.11 1.00
N PRO A 66 -5.70 38.07 0.05
CA PRO A 66 -7.05 38.62 0.23
C PRO A 66 -7.88 37.97 1.35
N LYS A 67 -7.40 36.89 1.97
CA LYS A 67 -8.05 36.18 3.08
C LYS A 67 -7.30 36.28 4.41
N ALA A 68 -6.27 37.13 4.52
CA ALA A 68 -5.48 37.29 5.74
C ALA A 68 -6.29 37.76 6.97
N ASN A 69 -7.47 38.34 6.76
CA ASN A 69 -8.35 38.86 7.82
C ASN A 69 -9.24 37.81 8.49
N VAL A 70 -9.26 36.58 7.97
CA VAL A 70 -10.17 35.51 8.44
C VAL A 70 -9.36 34.43 9.14
N SER A 71 -9.84 33.97 10.29
CA SER A 71 -9.24 32.84 10.99
C SER A 71 -9.24 31.59 10.10
N LEU A 72 -8.14 30.83 10.11
CA LEU A 72 -8.04 29.55 9.39
C LEU A 72 -9.17 28.58 9.76
N ILE A 73 -9.64 28.64 11.01
CA ILE A 73 -10.76 27.81 11.50
C ILE A 73 -12.06 28.23 10.80
N ASP A 74 -12.31 29.54 10.71
CA ASP A 74 -13.52 30.08 10.07
C ASP A 74 -13.51 29.82 8.57
N GLN A 75 -12.36 29.97 7.91
CA GLN A 75 -12.18 29.61 6.50
C GLN A 75 -12.49 28.12 6.24
N ALA A 76 -12.06 27.22 7.13
CA ALA A 76 -12.36 25.79 7.00
C ALA A 76 -13.85 25.49 7.22
N VAL A 77 -14.51 26.20 8.13
CA VAL A 77 -15.95 26.10 8.36
C VAL A 77 -16.73 26.62 7.15
N GLU A 78 -16.33 27.75 6.58
CA GLU A 78 -16.93 28.31 5.35
C GLU A 78 -16.76 27.37 4.15
N ALA A 79 -15.57 26.83 3.93
CA ALA A 79 -15.32 25.87 2.86
C ALA A 79 -16.18 24.60 3.01
N LYS A 80 -16.38 24.12 4.24
CA LYS A 80 -17.29 22.99 4.50
C LYS A 80 -18.74 23.36 4.22
N LYS A 81 -19.20 24.54 4.63
CA LYS A 81 -20.56 25.03 4.34
C LYS A 81 -20.79 25.15 2.84
N GLN A 82 -19.84 25.72 2.10
CA GLN A 82 -19.90 25.83 0.64
C GLN A 82 -20.01 24.47 -0.03
N LYS A 83 -19.16 23.50 0.35
CA LYS A 83 -19.24 22.12 -0.15
C LYS A 83 -20.58 21.47 0.15
N LEU A 84 -21.11 21.63 1.36
CA LEU A 84 -22.42 21.07 1.72
C LEU A 84 -23.57 21.69 0.90
N ILE A 85 -23.48 22.99 0.62
CA ILE A 85 -24.46 23.69 -0.24
C ILE A 85 -24.36 23.15 -1.66
N GLU A 86 -23.15 23.05 -2.21
CA GLU A 86 -22.87 22.48 -3.53
C GLU A 86 -23.39 21.03 -3.62
N ASP A 87 -23.07 20.18 -2.65
CA ASP A 87 -23.49 18.78 -2.59
C ASP A 87 -25.01 18.62 -2.42
N SER A 88 -25.70 19.59 -1.80
CA SER A 88 -27.16 19.62 -1.72
C SER A 88 -27.83 20.10 -3.00
N SER A 89 -27.15 20.94 -3.79
CA SER A 89 -27.63 21.45 -5.07
C SER A 89 -27.43 20.48 -6.24
N LYS A 90 -26.43 19.60 -6.14
CA LYS A 90 -26.14 18.59 -7.15
C LYS A 90 -27.17 17.46 -7.17
N THR A 91 -27.65 17.13 -8.35
CA THR A 91 -28.56 16.00 -8.57
C THR A 91 -27.83 14.66 -8.40
N ASP A 92 -28.55 13.58 -8.09
CA ASP A 92 -27.96 12.24 -7.87
C ASP A 92 -27.19 11.69 -9.08
N VAL A 93 -27.53 12.16 -10.29
CA VAL A 93 -26.83 11.80 -11.53
C VAL A 93 -25.45 12.46 -11.59
N GLU A 94 -25.35 13.69 -11.12
CA GLU A 94 -24.12 14.49 -11.17
C GLU A 94 -23.09 13.98 -10.17
N LYS A 95 -23.53 13.56 -8.97
CA LYS A 95 -22.68 12.90 -7.96
C LYS A 95 -22.04 11.62 -8.49
N LYS A 96 -22.82 10.78 -9.17
CA LYS A 96 -22.32 9.54 -9.78
C LYS A 96 -21.26 9.81 -10.84
N LEU A 97 -21.46 10.83 -11.68
CA LEU A 97 -20.48 11.21 -12.70
C LEU A 97 -19.17 11.73 -12.07
N GLU A 98 -19.24 12.46 -10.96
CA GLU A 98 -18.06 12.90 -10.21
C GLU A 98 -17.31 11.71 -9.60
N GLU A 99 -18.05 10.77 -8.99
CA GLU A 99 -17.47 9.54 -8.43
C GLU A 99 -16.81 8.67 -9.50
N GLU A 100 -17.47 8.47 -10.64
CA GLU A 100 -16.91 7.71 -11.78
C GLU A 100 -15.65 8.36 -12.35
N LYS A 101 -15.63 9.69 -12.47
CA LYS A 101 -14.43 10.45 -12.88
C LYS A 101 -13.29 10.30 -11.87
N ALA A 102 -13.58 10.40 -10.58
CA ALA A 102 -12.57 10.24 -9.53
C ALA A 102 -11.98 8.81 -9.52
N ILE A 103 -12.82 7.79 -9.74
CA ILE A 103 -12.36 6.41 -9.89
C ILE A 103 -11.49 6.27 -11.14
N MET A 104 -11.90 6.86 -12.26
CA MET A 104 -11.12 6.81 -13.51
C MET A 104 -9.74 7.45 -13.34
N GLU A 105 -9.66 8.59 -12.66
CA GLU A 105 -8.40 9.26 -12.37
C GLU A 105 -7.52 8.42 -11.42
N ALA A 106 -8.11 7.87 -10.36
CA ALA A 106 -7.39 7.01 -9.42
C ALA A 106 -6.85 5.73 -10.09
N VAL A 107 -7.61 5.14 -11.02
CA VAL A 107 -7.19 3.98 -11.80
C VAL A 107 -6.07 4.36 -12.78
N ALA A 108 -6.16 5.53 -13.42
CA ALA A 108 -5.11 6.03 -14.31
C ALA A 108 -3.78 6.24 -13.55
N GLN A 109 -3.83 6.79 -12.35
CA GLN A 109 -2.67 6.99 -11.49
C GLN A 109 -2.05 5.66 -11.00
N ARG A 110 -2.87 4.64 -10.72
CA ARG A 110 -2.41 3.31 -10.24
C ARG A 110 -1.80 2.43 -11.33
N ARG A 111 -1.75 2.87 -12.59
CA ARG A 111 -1.31 2.04 -13.73
C ARG A 111 0.21 1.80 -13.80
N LEU A 112 1.00 2.40 -12.91
CA LEU A 112 2.45 2.23 -12.90
C LEU A 112 2.85 1.14 -11.89
N LEU A 113 2.91 -0.12 -12.33
CA LEU A 113 3.69 -1.17 -11.66
C LEU A 113 5.20 -0.96 -11.92
N ALA A 114 5.68 0.28 -11.77
CA ALA A 114 7.06 0.67 -12.02
C ALA A 114 7.74 1.02 -10.69
N SER A 115 8.98 0.58 -10.52
CA SER A 115 9.77 0.92 -9.35
C SER A 115 10.14 2.41 -9.34
N VAL A 116 10.29 3.03 -8.17
CA VAL A 116 10.78 4.43 -8.03
C VAL A 116 12.11 4.63 -8.76
N GLN A 117 12.96 3.60 -8.79
CA GLN A 117 14.23 3.63 -9.52
C GLN A 117 14.04 3.66 -11.05
N GLU A 118 13.01 3.02 -11.57
CA GLU A 118 12.71 2.98 -13.01
C GLU A 118 12.09 4.30 -13.48
N LEU A 119 11.20 4.87 -12.66
CA LEU A 119 10.62 6.20 -12.89
C LEU A 119 11.70 7.29 -12.91
N ALA A 120 12.65 7.26 -11.96
CA ALA A 120 13.75 8.21 -11.91
C ALA A 120 14.69 8.08 -13.13
N LYS A 121 14.86 6.87 -13.66
CA LYS A 121 15.67 6.58 -14.86
C LYS A 121 14.91 6.82 -16.17
N GLY A 122 13.61 7.14 -16.11
CA GLY A 122 12.77 7.32 -17.29
C GLY A 122 12.66 6.07 -18.17
N ILE A 123 12.81 4.87 -17.61
CA ILE A 123 12.78 3.62 -18.38
C ILE A 123 11.32 3.26 -18.68
N ILE A 124 10.97 3.26 -19.95
CA ILE A 124 9.67 2.84 -20.45
C ILE A 124 9.86 1.50 -21.18
N TYR A 125 9.30 0.43 -20.63
CA TYR A 125 9.31 -0.88 -21.29
C TYR A 125 8.28 -0.87 -22.42
N THR A 126 8.75 -0.76 -23.66
CA THR A 126 7.91 -0.83 -24.88
C THR A 126 7.68 -2.26 -25.34
N GLU A 127 8.62 -3.17 -25.02
CA GLU A 127 8.57 -4.57 -25.40
C GLU A 127 8.27 -5.47 -24.18
N PRO A 128 7.55 -6.58 -24.37
CA PRO A 128 7.36 -7.55 -23.30
C PRO A 128 8.70 -8.16 -22.90
N MET A 129 8.93 -8.30 -21.60
CA MET A 129 10.15 -8.94 -21.09
C MET A 129 10.27 -10.37 -21.61
N LYS A 130 11.47 -10.73 -22.09
CA LYS A 130 11.77 -12.09 -22.55
C LYS A 130 11.71 -13.04 -21.37
N THR A 131 10.68 -13.90 -21.31
CA THR A 131 10.60 -14.93 -20.28
C THR A 131 11.72 -15.95 -20.47
N THR A 132 12.45 -16.28 -19.40
CA THR A 132 13.45 -17.37 -19.41
C THR A 132 12.80 -18.75 -19.31
N TRP A 133 11.48 -18.80 -19.12
CA TRP A 133 10.76 -20.05 -18.95
C TRP A 133 10.75 -20.87 -20.23
N ARG A 134 11.13 -22.14 -20.09
CA ARG A 134 11.29 -23.09 -21.19
C ARG A 134 10.67 -24.41 -20.76
N PRO A 135 9.61 -24.91 -21.44
CA PRO A 135 9.01 -26.19 -21.07
C PRO A 135 10.03 -27.33 -21.26
N PRO A 136 10.00 -28.39 -20.42
CA PRO A 136 10.90 -29.51 -20.56
C PRO A 136 10.83 -30.17 -21.93
N ARG A 137 11.96 -30.72 -22.36
CA ARG A 137 12.18 -31.29 -23.70
C ARG A 137 11.08 -32.29 -24.11
N GLN A 138 10.71 -33.19 -23.20
CA GLN A 138 9.68 -34.24 -23.44
C GLN A 138 8.28 -33.70 -23.76
N ILE A 139 7.98 -32.45 -23.39
CA ILE A 139 6.69 -31.80 -23.69
C ILE A 139 6.83 -30.96 -24.96
N ARG A 140 7.99 -30.31 -25.14
CA ARG A 140 8.28 -29.50 -26.32
C ARG A 140 8.38 -30.29 -27.62
N GLU A 141 8.93 -31.50 -27.57
CA GLU A 141 9.14 -32.35 -28.76
C GLU A 141 7.89 -33.13 -29.19
N ARG A 142 6.77 -33.02 -28.47
CA ARG A 142 5.52 -33.70 -28.84
C ARG A 142 4.91 -33.06 -30.09
N ALA A 143 4.17 -33.87 -30.84
CA ALA A 143 3.44 -33.38 -32.00
C ALA A 143 2.34 -32.40 -31.57
N GLN A 144 2.08 -31.39 -32.40
CA GLN A 144 1.01 -30.43 -32.12
C GLN A 144 -0.36 -31.10 -32.03
N ALA A 145 -0.60 -32.15 -32.80
CA ALA A 145 -1.82 -32.96 -32.71
C ALA A 145 -2.04 -33.56 -31.31
N ASP A 146 -0.96 -33.96 -30.63
CA ASP A 146 -1.05 -34.45 -29.25
C ASP A 146 -1.42 -33.31 -28.30
N HIS A 147 -0.91 -32.10 -28.52
CA HIS A 147 -1.29 -30.92 -27.74
C HIS A 147 -2.77 -30.61 -27.90
N ASP A 148 -3.28 -30.65 -29.13
CA ASP A 148 -4.68 -30.34 -29.41
C ASP A 148 -5.62 -31.43 -28.87
N ALA A 149 -5.25 -32.70 -28.98
CA ALA A 149 -6.00 -33.80 -28.35
C ALA A 149 -6.09 -33.64 -26.83
N ILE A 150 -5.01 -33.17 -26.18
CA ILE A 150 -5.01 -32.87 -24.74
C ILE A 150 -5.94 -31.68 -24.46
N ARG A 151 -5.86 -30.60 -25.24
CA ARG A 151 -6.73 -29.43 -25.07
C ARG A 151 -8.20 -29.81 -25.21
N GLN A 152 -8.56 -30.61 -26.22
CA GLN A 152 -9.91 -31.11 -26.42
C GLN A 152 -10.37 -31.99 -25.27
N ARG A 153 -9.54 -32.93 -24.81
CA ARG A 153 -9.86 -33.82 -23.69
C ARG A 153 -10.18 -33.07 -22.40
N TYR A 154 -9.49 -31.96 -22.15
CA TYR A 154 -9.68 -31.14 -20.96
C TYR A 154 -10.52 -29.88 -21.20
N HIS A 155 -11.15 -29.76 -22.38
CA HIS A 155 -11.95 -28.61 -22.80
C HIS A 155 -11.24 -27.25 -22.59
N ILE A 156 -9.95 -27.21 -22.89
CA ILE A 156 -9.13 -26.00 -22.78
C ILE A 156 -9.36 -25.16 -24.04
N LEU A 157 -10.05 -24.05 -23.88
CA LEU A 157 -10.18 -23.00 -24.88
C LEU A 157 -8.94 -22.12 -24.82
N VAL A 158 -8.33 -21.84 -25.97
CA VAL A 158 -7.17 -20.95 -26.04
C VAL A 158 -7.36 -19.93 -27.14
N GLU A 159 -7.07 -18.68 -26.80
CA GLU A 159 -7.05 -17.54 -27.72
C GLU A 159 -5.67 -16.88 -27.64
N GLY A 160 -5.15 -16.43 -28.79
CA GLY A 160 -3.86 -15.73 -28.89
C GLY A 160 -2.79 -16.46 -29.71
N GLU A 161 -1.63 -15.81 -29.82
CA GLU A 161 -0.45 -16.31 -30.54
C GLU A 161 0.57 -16.92 -29.56
N ASP A 162 1.38 -17.88 -30.04
CA ASP A 162 2.40 -18.60 -29.26
C ASP A 162 1.86 -19.33 -28.01
N ILE A 163 0.95 -20.29 -28.24
CA ILE A 163 0.30 -21.04 -27.15
C ILE A 163 1.26 -22.07 -26.54
N PRO A 164 1.53 -22.03 -25.23
CA PRO A 164 2.38 -23.03 -24.59
C PRO A 164 1.77 -24.45 -24.65
N PRO A 165 2.62 -25.50 -24.65
CA PRO A 165 2.14 -26.88 -24.71
C PRO A 165 1.45 -27.29 -23.40
N PRO A 166 0.34 -28.05 -23.46
CA PRO A 166 -0.41 -28.46 -22.27
C PRO A 166 0.34 -29.53 -21.46
N ILE A 167 0.31 -29.40 -20.13
CA ILE A 167 1.02 -30.29 -19.20
C ILE A 167 0.01 -31.14 -18.42
N LYS A 168 0.12 -32.47 -18.51
CA LYS A 168 -0.77 -33.43 -17.82
C LYS A 168 -0.45 -33.59 -16.32
N HIS A 169 0.83 -33.46 -15.95
CA HIS A 169 1.30 -33.79 -14.59
C HIS A 169 2.22 -32.71 -14.03
N PHE A 170 2.00 -32.35 -12.76
CA PHE A 170 2.79 -31.33 -12.06
C PHE A 170 4.25 -31.74 -11.81
N ARG A 171 4.56 -33.05 -11.81
CA ARG A 171 5.93 -33.56 -11.62
C ARG A 171 6.92 -33.06 -12.68
N VAL A 172 6.44 -32.75 -13.88
CA VAL A 172 7.25 -32.26 -14.99
C VAL A 172 7.36 -30.73 -14.97
N ARG A 173 6.72 -30.05 -14.01
CA ARG A 173 6.85 -28.60 -13.90
C ARG A 173 8.25 -28.26 -13.41
N LEU A 174 8.85 -27.20 -13.99
CA LEU A 174 10.04 -26.53 -13.45
C LEU A 174 9.63 -25.73 -12.19
N PHE A 175 9.14 -26.44 -11.18
CA PHE A 175 8.86 -25.90 -9.86
C PHE A 175 10.09 -26.24 -9.03
N PHE A 176 10.71 -25.22 -8.41
CA PHE A 176 11.79 -25.46 -7.46
C PHE A 176 11.36 -26.57 -6.49
N TYR A 177 12.16 -27.65 -6.42
CA TYR A 177 11.86 -28.88 -5.67
C TYR A 177 11.38 -28.62 -4.24
N PHE A 178 11.76 -27.47 -3.66
CA PHE A 178 11.31 -26.98 -2.37
C PHE A 178 9.77 -26.99 -2.22
N VAL A 179 9.01 -26.48 -3.19
CA VAL A 179 7.55 -26.33 -3.00
C VAL A 179 6.78 -27.66 -3.15
N ILE A 180 7.30 -28.60 -3.96
CA ILE A 180 6.70 -29.93 -4.10
C ILE A 180 6.85 -30.73 -2.79
N PHE A 181 7.97 -30.54 -2.08
CA PHE A 181 8.22 -31.21 -0.80
C PHE A 181 7.21 -30.78 0.28
N PHE A 182 6.87 -29.49 0.34
CA PHE A 182 5.84 -28.98 1.26
C PHE A 182 4.43 -29.50 0.94
N LEU A 183 4.09 -29.70 -0.34
CA LEU A 183 2.77 -30.24 -0.69
C LEU A 183 2.62 -31.71 -0.28
N HIS A 184 3.70 -32.49 -0.30
CA HIS A 184 3.68 -33.89 0.17
C HIS A 184 3.66 -34.00 1.70
N LEU A 185 4.30 -33.06 2.41
CA LEU A 185 4.30 -33.03 3.87
C LEU A 185 2.96 -32.57 4.48
N LEU A 186 2.09 -31.94 3.69
CA LEU A 186 0.80 -31.42 4.15
C LEU A 186 -0.39 -32.35 3.83
N ILE A 187 -0.15 -33.44 3.08
CA ILE A 187 -1.16 -34.43 2.66
C ILE A 187 -1.02 -35.76 3.44
N LEU A 188 -0.10 -35.83 4.41
CA LEU A 188 0.09 -36.91 5.38
C LEU A 188 -0.17 -36.37 6.79
#